data_AF-A0A1G2XR96-F1
#
_entry.id   AF-A0A1G2XR96-F1
#
_cell.length_a   1.000
_cell.length_b   1.000
_cell.length_c   1.000
_cell.angle_alpha   90.00
_cell.angle_beta   90.00
_cell.angle_gamma   90.00
#
_symmetry.space_group_name_H-M   'P 1'
#
loop_
_entity.id
_entity.type
_entity.pdbx_description
1 polymer ?
#
loop_
_entity_poly.entity_id
_entity_poly.type
_entity_poly.pdbx_seq_one_letter_code
_entity_poly.pdbx_strand_id
1 'polypeptide(L)'
;MKNGKKVYVIACKVLRPDIQDAAKKAGLDVDFEFLPFGLHNTPAELTREVQKQIDAASASGKYEKIILGYGICGKGTVNIQSRQIPLVIPQAHDCITLFLGSAAEYKEQFGKCPGTYYFTKGWFDENPNYEVSLRIGLNIETPGKTYTPDELQIMEEFLAGWQKNYSRAVFVRSSENDEDECYRKITKDIAQGYGWKYEEFIGSTELMEKVLTAEKSSDEVLMVPSGHKLTFNEVASKLETIKE
;
A
#
# COMPACT_ATOMS: atom_id res chain seq x y z
N MET A 1 28.14 1.95 -21.60
CA MET A 1 26.77 1.77 -22.10
C MET A 1 25.97 1.13 -20.98
N LYS A 2 25.08 1.86 -20.29
CA LYS A 2 24.15 1.23 -19.34
C LYS A 2 23.24 0.32 -20.17
N ASN A 3 23.18 -0.96 -19.80
CA ASN A 3 22.37 -1.96 -20.49
C ASN A 3 20.94 -1.43 -20.62
N GLY A 4 20.34 -1.45 -21.81
CA GLY A 4 19.00 -0.92 -22.10
C GLY A 4 17.85 -1.74 -21.49
N LYS A 5 18.00 -2.20 -20.26
CA LYS A 5 16.98 -2.93 -19.51
C LYS A 5 16.13 -1.96 -18.71
N LYS A 6 14.82 -2.22 -18.66
CA LYS A 6 13.84 -1.37 -17.97
C LYS A 6 13.71 -1.74 -16.49
N VAL A 7 13.06 -0.85 -15.75
CA VAL A 7 12.56 -1.12 -14.40
C VAL A 7 11.11 -1.59 -14.49
N TYR A 8 10.72 -2.59 -13.69
CA TYR A 8 9.33 -3.05 -13.58
C TYR A 8 8.79 -2.73 -12.19
N VAL A 9 7.62 -2.09 -12.10
CA VAL A 9 6.99 -1.75 -10.82
C VAL A 9 5.71 -2.57 -10.66
N ILE A 10 5.59 -3.29 -9.54
CA ILE A 10 4.36 -3.96 -9.10
C ILE A 10 3.87 -3.21 -7.86
N ALA A 11 2.71 -2.55 -7.94
CA ALA A 11 2.24 -1.66 -6.87
C ALA A 11 0.76 -1.87 -6.55
N CYS A 12 0.35 -1.42 -5.36
CA CYS A 12 -1.07 -1.30 -5.04
C CYS A 12 -1.71 -0.26 -5.97
N LYS A 13 -2.86 -0.58 -6.56
CA LYS A 13 -3.51 0.31 -7.52
C LYS A 13 -3.83 1.70 -6.97
N VAL A 14 -4.04 1.85 -5.66
CA VAL A 14 -4.25 3.15 -4.99
C VAL A 14 -3.06 4.09 -5.13
N LEU A 15 -1.84 3.58 -5.33
CA LEU A 15 -0.62 4.39 -5.48
C LEU A 15 -0.39 4.86 -6.92
N ARG A 16 -1.24 4.43 -7.87
CA ARG A 16 -0.99 4.62 -9.31
C ARG A 16 -0.57 6.04 -9.69
N PRO A 17 -1.36 7.10 -9.38
CA PRO A 17 -1.00 8.44 -9.84
C PRO A 17 0.33 8.90 -9.23
N ASP A 18 0.52 8.68 -7.93
CA ASP A 18 1.69 9.15 -7.18
C ASP A 18 2.98 8.46 -7.60
N ILE A 19 2.97 7.13 -7.78
CA ILE A 19 4.17 6.38 -8.16
C ILE A 19 4.55 6.60 -9.64
N GLN A 20 3.56 6.85 -10.51
CA GLN A 20 3.82 7.25 -11.90
C GLN A 20 4.43 8.64 -11.97
N ASP A 21 3.94 9.59 -11.18
CA ASP A 21 4.52 10.92 -11.08
C ASP A 21 5.95 10.87 -10.52
N ALA A 22 6.18 10.09 -9.46
CA ALA A 22 7.51 9.85 -8.90
C ALA A 22 8.49 9.27 -9.95
N ALA A 23 8.06 8.28 -10.74
CA ALA A 23 8.89 7.70 -11.80
C ALA A 23 9.19 8.71 -12.92
N LYS A 24 8.21 9.54 -13.29
CA LYS A 24 8.39 10.61 -14.27
C LYS A 24 9.38 11.67 -13.77
N LYS A 25 9.25 12.12 -12.51
CA LYS A 25 10.19 13.05 -11.86
C LYS A 25 11.61 12.48 -11.84
N ALA A 26 11.75 11.18 -11.58
CA ALA A 26 13.03 10.48 -11.60
C ALA A 26 13.59 10.23 -13.02
N GLY A 27 12.82 10.52 -14.09
CA GLY A 27 13.24 10.30 -15.47
C GLY A 27 13.42 8.82 -15.84
N LEU A 28 12.68 7.92 -15.20
CA LEU A 28 12.79 6.48 -15.40
C LEU A 28 11.82 5.99 -16.49
N ASP A 29 12.30 5.09 -17.35
CA ASP A 29 11.45 4.29 -18.25
C ASP A 29 11.01 3.02 -17.52
N VAL A 30 9.74 3.00 -17.11
CA VAL A 30 9.18 2.01 -16.19
C VAL A 30 7.95 1.37 -16.81
N ASP A 31 7.90 0.04 -16.79
CA ASP A 31 6.68 -0.70 -17.06
C ASP A 31 5.97 -0.98 -15.71
N PHE A 32 4.66 -0.76 -15.64
CA PHE A 32 3.88 -0.86 -14.40
C PHE A 32 2.86 -1.99 -14.43
N GLU A 33 2.66 -2.59 -13.26
CA GLU A 33 1.57 -3.50 -12.96
C GLU A 33 0.90 -3.06 -11.66
N PHE A 34 -0.41 -2.82 -11.72
CA PHE A 34 -1.19 -2.33 -10.58
C PHE A 34 -2.19 -3.40 -10.15
N LEU A 35 -1.92 -4.03 -9.01
CA LEU A 35 -2.80 -5.08 -8.50
C LEU A 35 -4.04 -4.49 -7.81
N PRO A 36 -5.19 -5.18 -7.86
CA PRO A 36 -6.45 -4.70 -7.32
C PRO A 36 -6.38 -4.16 -5.87
N PHE A 37 -7.20 -3.16 -5.59
CA PHE A 37 -7.40 -2.64 -4.24
C PHE A 37 -7.90 -3.74 -3.29
N GLY A 38 -7.52 -3.64 -2.01
CA GLY A 38 -8.00 -4.54 -0.95
C GLY A 38 -7.21 -5.83 -0.76
N LEU A 39 -6.23 -6.17 -1.63
CA LEU A 39 -5.43 -7.40 -1.48
C LEU A 39 -4.65 -7.47 -0.15
N HIS A 40 -4.35 -6.34 0.50
CA HIS A 40 -3.73 -6.35 1.83
C HIS A 40 -4.62 -6.97 2.93
N ASN A 41 -5.93 -7.10 2.67
CA ASN A 41 -6.88 -7.79 3.55
C ASN A 41 -6.85 -9.32 3.35
N THR A 42 -6.28 -9.80 2.24
CA THR A 42 -6.10 -11.23 1.94
C THR A 42 -4.62 -11.55 1.66
N PRO A 43 -3.74 -11.56 2.68
CA PRO A 43 -2.28 -11.65 2.51
C PRO A 43 -1.79 -12.78 1.61
N ALA A 44 -2.41 -13.97 1.69
CA ALA A 44 -2.05 -15.10 0.83
C ALA A 44 -2.34 -14.85 -0.66
N GLU A 45 -3.41 -14.11 -0.97
CA GLU A 45 -3.71 -13.71 -2.35
C GLU A 45 -2.78 -12.61 -2.82
N LEU A 46 -2.47 -11.62 -1.96
CA LEU A 46 -1.44 -10.63 -2.26
C LEU A 46 -0.10 -11.30 -2.60
N THR A 47 0.35 -12.26 -1.79
CA THR A 47 1.57 -13.03 -2.07
C THR A 47 1.48 -13.73 -3.43
N ARG A 48 0.38 -14.43 -3.72
CA ARG A 48 0.18 -15.15 -4.97
C ARG A 48 0.22 -14.22 -6.18
N GLU A 49 -0.52 -13.12 -6.15
CA GLU A 49 -0.60 -12.19 -7.29
C GLU A 49 0.72 -11.45 -7.51
N VAL A 50 1.42 -11.02 -6.44
CA VAL A 50 2.73 -10.39 -6.60
C VAL A 50 3.76 -11.38 -7.13
N GLN A 51 3.81 -12.61 -6.59
CA GLN A 51 4.77 -13.61 -7.05
C GLN A 51 4.56 -13.98 -8.52
N LYS A 52 3.30 -14.11 -8.97
CA LYS A 52 2.95 -14.35 -10.37
C LYS A 52 3.54 -13.29 -11.30
N GLN A 53 3.47 -12.01 -10.92
CA GLN A 53 4.03 -10.92 -11.72
C GLN A 53 5.57 -10.93 -11.69
N ILE A 54 6.16 -11.24 -10.53
CA ILE A 54 7.62 -11.40 -10.41
C ILE A 54 8.12 -12.51 -11.33
N ASP A 55 7.45 -13.66 -11.33
CA ASP A 55 7.85 -14.83 -12.13
C ASP A 55 7.79 -14.49 -13.64
N ALA A 56 6.71 -13.84 -14.09
CA ALA A 56 6.56 -13.41 -15.48
C ALA A 56 7.61 -12.36 -15.89
N ALA A 57 7.84 -11.35 -15.05
CA ALA A 57 8.83 -10.32 -15.30
C ALA A 57 10.25 -10.88 -15.36
N SER A 58 10.59 -11.78 -14.44
CA SER A 58 11.92 -12.41 -14.36
C SER A 58 12.19 -13.30 -15.56
N ALA A 59 11.21 -14.07 -16.03
CA ALA A 59 11.34 -14.92 -17.22
C ALA A 59 11.49 -14.12 -18.53
N SER A 60 11.07 -12.85 -18.56
CA SER A 60 11.07 -12.05 -19.78
C SER A 60 12.46 -11.61 -20.26
N GLY A 61 13.45 -11.53 -19.36
CA GLY A 61 14.78 -10.99 -19.63
C GLY A 61 14.86 -9.48 -19.91
N LYS A 62 13.71 -8.77 -19.87
CA LYS A 62 13.60 -7.33 -20.22
C LYS A 62 14.04 -6.38 -19.10
N TYR A 63 13.90 -6.83 -17.86
CA TYR A 63 14.04 -5.97 -16.69
C TYR A 63 15.37 -6.19 -15.97
N GLU A 64 15.90 -5.13 -15.37
CA GLU A 64 17.09 -5.21 -14.52
C GLU A 64 16.76 -5.38 -13.04
N LYS A 65 15.63 -4.81 -12.58
CA LYS A 65 15.12 -4.93 -11.22
C LYS A 65 13.59 -4.80 -11.21
N ILE A 66 12.97 -5.38 -10.19
CA ILE A 66 11.55 -5.21 -9.90
C ILE A 66 11.41 -4.36 -8.64
N ILE A 67 10.50 -3.41 -8.65
CA ILE A 67 10.13 -2.61 -7.48
C ILE A 67 8.76 -3.05 -6.99
N LEU A 68 8.64 -3.21 -5.68
CA LEU A 68 7.38 -3.46 -5.00
C LEU A 68 6.89 -2.15 -4.37
N GLY A 69 5.83 -1.58 -4.93
CA GLY A 69 5.07 -0.46 -4.35
C GLY A 69 4.13 -0.95 -3.24
N TYR A 70 4.71 -1.63 -2.25
CA TYR A 70 4.04 -2.23 -1.10
C TYR A 70 4.95 -2.17 0.12
N GLY A 71 4.36 -2.04 1.30
CA GLY A 71 5.04 -2.33 2.56
C GLY A 71 4.91 -3.81 2.94
N ILE A 72 4.87 -4.08 4.25
CA ILE A 72 4.55 -5.42 4.80
C ILE A 72 3.11 -5.83 4.43
N CYS A 73 2.17 -4.88 4.42
CA CYS A 73 0.79 -5.02 3.93
C CYS A 73 0.09 -6.29 4.43
N GLY A 74 -0.12 -6.39 5.75
CA GLY A 74 -0.75 -7.56 6.36
C GLY A 74 0.12 -8.83 6.32
N LYS A 75 1.44 -8.68 6.12
CA LYS A 75 2.42 -9.74 5.84
C LYS A 75 2.30 -10.40 4.46
N GLY A 76 1.50 -9.84 3.55
CA GLY A 76 1.34 -10.41 2.21
C GLY A 76 2.59 -10.29 1.32
N THR A 77 3.55 -9.43 1.68
CA THR A 77 4.86 -9.39 1.01
C THR A 77 5.91 -10.31 1.63
N VAL A 78 5.63 -10.90 2.79
CA VAL A 78 6.51 -11.89 3.42
C VAL A 78 6.48 -13.18 2.60
N ASN A 79 7.64 -13.83 2.46
CA ASN A 79 7.89 -15.00 1.62
C ASN A 79 7.86 -14.77 0.10
N ILE A 80 7.71 -13.53 -0.37
CA ILE A 80 7.95 -13.22 -1.79
C ILE A 80 9.40 -13.53 -2.13
N GLN A 81 9.60 -14.19 -3.27
CA GLN A 81 10.89 -14.69 -3.72
C GLN A 81 11.36 -13.88 -4.92
N SER A 82 12.56 -13.31 -4.81
CA SER A 82 13.31 -12.84 -5.96
C SER A 82 13.72 -14.05 -6.79
N ARG A 83 13.41 -14.02 -8.09
CA ARG A 83 13.85 -15.04 -9.04
C ARG A 83 15.22 -14.67 -9.59
N GLN A 84 15.36 -14.53 -10.91
CA GLN A 84 16.63 -14.21 -11.54
C GLN A 84 16.99 -12.73 -11.43
N ILE A 85 16.02 -11.85 -11.18
CA ILE A 85 16.23 -10.39 -11.06
C ILE A 85 15.94 -9.90 -9.64
N PRO A 86 16.76 -8.98 -9.12
CA PRO A 86 16.61 -8.45 -7.77
C PRO A 86 15.28 -7.68 -7.59
N LEU A 87 14.78 -7.67 -6.37
CA LEU A 87 13.63 -6.86 -5.96
C LEU A 87 14.08 -5.65 -5.15
N VAL A 88 13.28 -4.60 -5.13
CA VAL A 88 13.43 -3.42 -4.26
C VAL A 88 12.09 -3.14 -3.60
N ILE A 89 12.06 -2.98 -2.28
CA ILE A 89 10.85 -2.75 -1.50
C ILE A 89 11.11 -1.71 -0.40
N PRO A 90 10.18 -0.78 -0.09
CA PRO A 90 10.32 0.11 1.05
C PRO A 90 10.28 -0.66 2.38
N GLN A 91 11.05 -0.20 3.36
CA GLN A 91 10.89 -0.58 4.76
C GLN A 91 9.68 0.16 5.35
N ALA A 92 8.49 -0.33 5.01
CA ALA A 92 7.21 0.27 5.36
C ALA A 92 6.24 -0.77 5.91
N HIS A 93 5.35 -0.37 6.82
CA HIS A 93 4.28 -1.26 7.31
C HIS A 93 3.22 -1.52 6.25
N ASP A 94 2.85 -0.48 5.50
CA ASP A 94 1.86 -0.54 4.44
C ASP A 94 2.07 0.59 3.43
N CYS A 95 1.14 0.74 2.48
CA CYS A 95 1.19 1.77 1.46
C CYS A 95 1.05 3.20 2.00
N ILE A 96 0.51 3.40 3.22
CA ILE A 96 0.36 4.74 3.81
C ILE A 96 1.72 5.38 4.04
N THR A 97 2.72 4.60 4.47
CA THR A 97 4.08 5.12 4.64
C THR A 97 4.64 5.73 3.35
N LEU A 98 4.29 5.18 2.17
CA LEU A 98 4.71 5.75 0.89
C LEU A 98 4.02 7.08 0.59
N PHE A 99 2.75 7.25 0.94
CA PHE A 99 2.03 8.53 0.78
C PHE A 99 2.54 9.61 1.74
N LEU A 100 2.94 9.23 2.96
CA LEU A 100 3.54 10.14 3.94
C LEU A 100 4.98 10.52 3.60
N GLY A 101 5.62 9.83 2.65
CA GLY A 101 6.94 10.17 2.11
C GLY A 101 8.14 9.70 2.92
N SER A 102 7.97 9.18 4.14
CA SER A 102 9.06 8.54 4.90
C SER A 102 8.58 7.65 6.03
N ALA A 103 9.44 6.74 6.48
CA ALA A 103 9.19 5.94 7.69
C ALA A 103 9.19 6.80 8.97
N ALA A 104 9.96 7.89 8.96
CA ALA A 104 10.01 8.85 10.07
C ALA A 104 8.67 9.60 10.23
N GLU A 105 8.11 10.09 9.14
CA GLU A 105 6.81 10.79 9.15
C GLU A 105 5.69 9.84 9.59
N TYR A 106 5.69 8.60 9.08
CA TYR A 106 4.74 7.57 9.54
C TYR A 106 4.82 7.38 11.06
N LYS A 107 6.04 7.27 11.61
CA LYS A 107 6.26 7.12 13.05
C LYS A 107 5.78 8.33 13.84
N GLU A 108 5.99 9.54 13.32
CA GLU A 108 5.48 10.77 13.94
C GLU A 108 3.95 10.78 13.97
N GLN A 109 3.30 10.50 12.84
CA GLN A 109 1.84 10.47 12.76
C GLN A 109 1.23 9.38 13.63
N PHE A 110 1.86 8.19 13.67
CA PHE A 110 1.47 7.11 14.58
C PHE A 110 1.63 7.52 16.04
N GLY A 111 2.74 8.18 16.41
CA GLY A 111 2.97 8.67 17.76
C GLY A 111 1.97 9.74 18.20
N LYS A 112 1.48 10.58 17.28
CA LYS A 112 0.41 11.56 17.54
C LYS A 112 -0.94 10.89 17.81
N CYS A 113 -1.32 9.92 16.99
CA CYS A 113 -2.58 9.19 17.15
C CYS A 113 -2.51 7.83 16.41
N PRO A 114 -2.30 6.71 17.13
CA PRO A 114 -2.28 5.38 16.51
C PRO A 114 -3.61 5.02 15.82
N GLY A 115 -4.74 5.47 16.39
CA GLY A 115 -6.09 5.28 15.86
C GLY A 115 -6.42 6.25 14.72
N THR A 116 -5.54 6.35 13.72
CA THR A 116 -5.74 7.20 12.54
C THR A 116 -6.12 6.38 11.33
N TYR A 117 -7.24 6.72 10.70
CA TYR A 117 -7.64 6.20 9.41
C TYR A 117 -7.22 7.17 8.32
N TYR A 118 -6.39 6.69 7.39
CA TYR A 118 -5.88 7.52 6.30
C TYR A 118 -6.70 7.30 5.04
N PHE A 119 -7.11 8.40 4.43
CA PHE A 119 -7.78 8.46 3.14
C PHE A 119 -6.85 9.13 2.14
N THR A 120 -6.83 8.63 0.91
CA THR A 120 -6.14 9.26 -0.23
C THR A 120 -7.11 9.35 -1.39
N LYS A 121 -6.80 10.17 -2.38
CA LYS A 121 -7.55 10.17 -3.64
C LYS A 121 -7.63 8.77 -4.26
N GLY A 122 -6.50 8.06 -4.33
CA GLY A 122 -6.45 6.70 -4.86
C GLY A 122 -7.26 5.68 -4.07
N TRP A 123 -7.43 5.87 -2.75
CA TRP A 123 -8.32 5.04 -1.94
C TRP A 123 -9.77 5.19 -2.37
N PHE A 124 -10.25 6.42 -2.59
CA PHE A 124 -11.62 6.65 -3.06
C PHE A 124 -11.83 6.20 -4.50
N ASP A 125 -10.88 6.48 -5.39
CA ASP A 125 -10.98 6.11 -6.82
C ASP A 125 -11.11 4.60 -7.00
N GLU A 126 -10.40 3.83 -6.19
CA GLU A 126 -10.41 2.36 -6.25
C GLU A 126 -11.45 1.71 -5.32
N ASN A 127 -12.18 2.52 -4.56
CA ASN A 127 -13.23 2.09 -3.64
C ASN A 127 -14.53 2.90 -3.82
N PRO A 128 -15.21 2.80 -4.99
CA PRO A 128 -16.43 3.55 -5.25
C PRO A 128 -17.59 3.21 -4.29
N ASN A 129 -17.55 2.02 -3.66
CA ASN A 129 -18.52 1.57 -2.66
C ASN A 129 -17.99 1.74 -1.23
N TYR A 130 -17.24 2.82 -0.98
CA TYR A 130 -16.53 3.03 0.29
C TYR A 130 -17.43 2.97 1.52
N GLU A 131 -18.67 3.44 1.43
CA GLU A 131 -19.64 3.40 2.53
C GLU A 131 -19.88 1.98 3.04
N VAL A 132 -19.97 1.01 2.12
CA VAL A 132 -20.08 -0.41 2.48
C VAL A 132 -18.80 -0.83 3.17
N SER A 133 -17.63 -0.63 2.52
CA SER A 133 -16.35 -1.05 3.07
C SER A 133 -16.09 -0.50 4.49
N LEU A 134 -16.51 0.74 4.77
CA LEU A 134 -16.36 1.37 6.07
C LEU A 134 -17.38 0.84 7.09
N ARG A 135 -18.59 0.48 6.66
CA ARG A 135 -19.60 -0.12 7.55
C ARG A 135 -19.18 -1.51 8.04
N ILE A 136 -18.73 -2.37 7.12
CA ILE A 136 -18.44 -3.79 7.43
C ILE A 136 -16.97 -4.07 7.77
N GLY A 137 -16.06 -3.11 7.55
CA GLY A 137 -14.63 -3.25 7.91
C GLY A 137 -13.82 -4.28 7.13
N LEU A 138 -14.49 -5.09 6.31
CA LEU A 138 -13.95 -6.14 5.47
C LEU A 138 -14.87 -6.29 4.26
N ASN A 139 -14.33 -6.47 3.06
CA ASN A 139 -15.13 -6.86 1.90
C ASN A 139 -15.53 -8.34 2.08
N ILE A 140 -16.61 -8.61 2.82
CA ILE A 140 -17.08 -9.97 3.03
C ILE A 140 -17.92 -10.37 1.82
N GLU A 141 -17.27 -10.96 0.82
CA GLU A 141 -17.96 -11.92 -0.02
C GLU A 141 -18.04 -13.24 0.76
N THR A 142 -19.23 -13.67 1.16
CA THR A 142 -19.49 -15.06 1.59
C THR A 142 -20.33 -15.75 0.52
N PRO A 143 -19.70 -16.32 -0.53
CA PRO A 143 -20.42 -17.06 -1.55
C PRO A 143 -21.25 -18.20 -0.95
N GLY A 144 -22.52 -18.30 -1.34
CA GLY A 144 -23.39 -19.42 -0.96
C GLY A 144 -24.11 -19.29 0.39
N LYS A 145 -23.99 -18.16 1.09
CA LYS A 145 -24.81 -17.87 2.28
C LYS A 145 -25.72 -16.68 2.05
N THR A 146 -27.02 -16.89 2.26
CA THR A 146 -28.03 -15.83 2.38
C THR A 146 -28.30 -15.59 3.86
N TYR A 147 -28.20 -14.34 4.29
CA TYR A 147 -28.50 -13.94 5.67
C TYR A 147 -29.87 -13.26 5.72
N THR A 148 -30.59 -13.47 6.82
CA THR A 148 -31.78 -12.67 7.14
C THR A 148 -31.39 -11.23 7.49
N PRO A 149 -32.33 -10.26 7.41
CA PRO A 149 -32.06 -8.88 7.81
C PRO A 149 -31.51 -8.74 9.24
N ASP A 150 -32.02 -9.54 10.19
CA ASP A 150 -31.57 -9.52 11.58
C ASP A 150 -30.14 -10.06 11.74
N GLU A 151 -29.80 -11.14 11.02
CA GLU A 151 -28.44 -11.69 10.99
C GLU A 151 -27.45 -10.72 10.35
N LEU A 152 -27.87 -10.01 9.30
CA LEU A 152 -27.07 -8.94 8.69
C LEU A 152 -26.83 -7.81 9.69
N GLN A 153 -27.85 -7.39 10.44
CA GLN A 153 -27.70 -6.34 11.44
C GLN A 153 -26.73 -6.75 12.55
N ILE A 154 -26.85 -7.97 13.09
CA ILE A 154 -25.95 -8.48 14.12
C ILE A 154 -24.51 -8.59 13.58
N MET A 155 -24.35 -9.07 12.35
CA MET A 155 -23.04 -9.19 11.71
C MET A 155 -22.43 -7.80 11.45
N GLU A 156 -23.21 -6.84 10.98
CA GLU A 156 -22.78 -5.45 10.82
C GLU A 156 -22.34 -4.83 12.15
N GLU A 157 -23.13 -4.98 13.22
CA GLU A 157 -22.79 -4.47 14.55
C GLU A 157 -21.50 -5.12 15.10
N PHE A 158 -21.34 -6.42 14.91
CA PHE A 158 -20.15 -7.15 15.32
C PHE A 158 -18.90 -6.68 14.55
N LEU A 159 -19.02 -6.57 13.23
CA LEU A 159 -17.91 -6.22 12.35
C LEU A 159 -17.53 -4.75 12.46
N ALA A 160 -18.48 -3.83 12.67
CA ALA A 160 -18.23 -2.39 12.83
C ALA A 160 -17.37 -2.05 14.06
N GLY A 161 -17.11 -3.01 14.95
CA GLY A 161 -16.29 -2.84 16.15
C GLY A 161 -14.88 -2.27 15.87
N TRP A 162 -14.34 -2.45 14.67
CA TRP A 162 -13.05 -1.86 14.27
C TRP A 162 -13.02 -0.34 14.38
N GLN A 163 -14.14 0.34 14.11
CA GLN A 163 -14.25 1.79 14.07
C GLN A 163 -13.94 2.43 15.43
N LYS A 164 -14.19 1.69 16.53
CA LYS A 164 -13.91 2.12 17.90
C LYS A 164 -12.41 2.26 18.20
N ASN A 165 -11.55 1.63 17.38
CA ASN A 165 -10.11 1.74 17.50
C ASN A 165 -9.56 2.99 16.80
N TYR A 166 -10.41 3.74 16.13
CA TYR A 166 -10.06 4.97 15.43
C TYR A 166 -10.69 6.18 16.11
N SER A 167 -9.96 7.28 16.09
CA SER A 167 -10.38 8.58 16.65
C SER A 167 -9.99 9.75 15.76
N ARG A 168 -9.25 9.50 14.67
CA ARG A 168 -8.79 10.51 13.72
C ARG A 168 -8.94 9.99 12.28
N ALA A 169 -9.45 10.84 11.40
CA ALA A 169 -9.43 10.66 9.96
C ALA A 169 -8.47 11.70 9.35
N VAL A 170 -7.52 11.24 8.55
CA VAL A 170 -6.60 12.12 7.82
C VAL A 170 -6.85 11.94 6.33
N PHE A 171 -7.16 13.04 5.63
CA PHE A 171 -7.09 13.05 4.18
C PHE A 171 -5.67 13.46 3.74
N VAL A 172 -4.95 12.54 3.12
CA VAL A 172 -3.60 12.75 2.59
C VAL A 172 -3.73 13.24 1.16
N ARG A 173 -3.25 14.47 0.94
CA ARG A 173 -3.26 15.19 -0.34
C ARG A 173 -1.91 15.06 -1.02
N SER A 174 -1.86 14.94 -2.34
CA SER A 174 -0.58 14.84 -3.06
C SER A 174 0.04 16.23 -3.27
N SER A 175 -0.78 17.29 -3.32
CA SER A 175 -0.37 18.69 -3.45
C SER A 175 -1.42 19.65 -2.88
N GLU A 176 -1.01 20.86 -2.51
CA GLU A 176 -1.94 21.92 -2.10
C GLU A 176 -2.89 22.35 -3.23
N ASN A 177 -2.47 22.16 -4.48
CA ASN A 177 -3.17 22.60 -5.68
C ASN A 177 -4.06 21.52 -6.32
N ASP A 178 -4.16 20.34 -5.71
CA ASP A 178 -4.98 19.26 -6.27
C ASP A 178 -6.48 19.60 -6.20
N GLU A 179 -7.21 19.24 -7.25
CA GLU A 179 -8.67 19.34 -7.28
C GLU A 179 -9.29 18.16 -6.53
N ASP A 180 -9.23 18.21 -5.20
CA ASP A 180 -9.61 17.11 -4.30
C ASP A 180 -10.76 17.45 -3.33
N GLU A 181 -11.43 18.59 -3.54
CA GLU A 181 -12.48 19.13 -2.66
C GLU A 181 -13.62 18.13 -2.39
N CYS A 182 -13.99 17.32 -3.38
CA CYS A 182 -15.02 16.29 -3.19
C CYS A 182 -14.58 15.23 -2.17
N TYR A 183 -13.34 14.75 -2.24
CA TYR A 183 -12.81 13.76 -1.31
C TYR A 183 -12.60 14.35 0.08
N ARG A 184 -12.10 15.59 0.16
CA ARG A 184 -11.97 16.33 1.43
C ARG A 184 -13.31 16.40 2.17
N LYS A 185 -14.37 16.80 1.45
CA LYS A 185 -15.73 16.84 1.99
C LYS A 185 -16.19 15.46 2.45
N ILE A 186 -16.03 14.42 1.62
CA ILE A 186 -16.42 13.05 1.97
C ILE A 186 -15.69 12.57 3.22
N THR A 187 -14.37 12.76 3.33
CA THR A 187 -13.59 12.36 4.50
C THR A 187 -14.05 13.11 5.76
N LYS A 188 -14.39 14.41 5.63
CA LYS A 188 -14.94 15.20 6.73
C LYS A 188 -16.31 14.67 7.19
N ASP A 189 -17.18 14.33 6.25
CA ASP A 189 -18.51 13.76 6.54
C ASP A 189 -18.38 12.38 7.22
N ILE A 190 -17.45 11.53 6.76
CA ILE A 190 -17.10 10.25 7.40
C ILE A 190 -16.61 10.48 8.83
N ALA A 191 -15.67 11.40 9.03
CA ALA A 191 -15.13 11.71 10.34
C ALA A 191 -16.22 12.17 11.30
N GLN A 192 -17.12 13.04 10.84
CA GLN A 192 -18.28 13.48 11.61
C GLN A 192 -19.22 12.32 11.96
N GLY A 193 -19.52 11.44 10.99
CA GLY A 193 -20.39 10.28 11.20
C GLY A 193 -19.88 9.31 12.25
N TYR A 194 -18.56 9.10 12.33
CA TYR A 194 -17.93 8.22 13.32
C TYR A 194 -17.45 8.94 14.58
N GLY A 195 -17.62 10.26 14.68
CA GLY A 195 -17.12 11.05 15.81
C GLY A 195 -15.58 11.16 15.86
N TRP A 196 -14.90 10.99 14.72
CA TRP A 196 -13.46 11.14 14.59
C TRP A 196 -13.05 12.59 14.34
N LYS A 197 -11.84 12.95 14.76
CA LYS A 197 -11.21 14.23 14.40
C LYS A 197 -10.81 14.22 12.92
N TYR A 198 -11.24 15.21 12.15
CA TYR A 198 -10.79 15.41 10.78
C TYR A 198 -9.50 16.24 10.74
N GLU A 199 -8.50 15.77 9.97
CA GLU A 199 -7.26 16.48 9.65
C GLU A 199 -6.90 16.30 8.17
N GLU A 200 -6.09 17.20 7.65
CA GLU A 200 -5.49 17.11 6.31
C GLU A 200 -3.97 17.04 6.46
N PHE A 201 -3.33 16.29 5.56
CA PHE A 201 -1.89 16.16 5.51
C PHE A 201 -1.42 16.28 4.06
N ILE A 202 -0.40 17.09 3.81
CA ILE A 202 0.26 17.15 2.50
C ILE A 202 1.31 16.05 2.46
N GLY A 203 1.05 15.02 1.66
CA GLY A 203 1.94 13.88 1.45
C GLY A 203 3.19 14.23 0.64
N SER A 204 4.03 13.23 0.41
CA SER A 204 5.26 13.39 -0.37
C SER A 204 5.61 12.12 -1.13
N THR A 205 6.13 12.27 -2.35
CA THR A 205 6.61 11.18 -3.20
C THR A 205 8.04 10.73 -2.88
N GLU A 206 8.71 11.34 -1.89
CA GLU A 206 10.13 11.10 -1.60
C GLU A 206 10.48 9.62 -1.37
N LEU A 207 9.70 8.88 -0.57
CA LEU A 207 9.96 7.46 -0.36
C LEU A 207 9.77 6.66 -1.66
N MET A 208 8.78 7.02 -2.48
CA MET A 208 8.57 6.38 -3.79
C MET A 208 9.79 6.60 -4.69
N GLU A 209 10.30 7.83 -4.76
CA GLU A 209 11.50 8.18 -5.52
C GLU A 209 12.75 7.45 -5.02
N LYS A 210 12.93 7.34 -3.70
CA LYS A 210 14.02 6.57 -3.08
C LYS A 210 13.96 5.10 -3.48
N VAL A 211 12.79 4.47 -3.43
CA VAL A 211 12.61 3.06 -3.83
C VAL A 211 12.87 2.91 -5.34
N LEU A 212 12.34 3.82 -6.16
CA LEU A 212 12.49 3.79 -7.61
C LEU A 212 13.95 3.86 -8.07
N THR A 213 14.76 4.67 -7.38
CA THR A 213 16.14 4.96 -7.76
C THR A 213 17.18 4.20 -6.93
N ALA A 214 16.76 3.33 -6.00
CA ALA A 214 17.68 2.63 -5.12
C ALA A 214 18.61 1.68 -5.89
N GLU A 215 19.90 1.78 -5.57
CA GLU A 215 20.99 0.91 -6.05
C GLU A 215 21.61 0.09 -4.91
N LYS A 216 21.20 0.34 -3.66
CA LYS A 216 21.64 -0.37 -2.45
C LYS A 216 20.57 -0.26 -1.36
N SER A 217 20.59 -1.20 -0.42
CA SER A 217 19.74 -1.13 0.78
C SER A 217 20.12 0.07 1.65
N SER A 218 19.12 0.59 2.37
CA SER A 218 19.22 1.64 3.37
C SER A 218 18.24 1.33 4.52
N ASP A 219 18.09 2.26 5.47
CA ASP A 219 17.10 2.10 6.53
C ASP A 219 15.65 2.16 6.04
N GLU A 220 15.40 2.78 4.89
CA GLU A 220 14.06 2.98 4.31
C GLU A 220 13.79 2.11 3.09
N VAL A 221 14.81 1.48 2.51
CA VAL A 221 14.69 0.67 1.29
C VAL A 221 15.49 -0.62 1.42
N LEU A 222 14.88 -1.75 1.11
CA LEU A 222 15.54 -3.04 1.09
C LEU A 222 15.69 -3.53 -0.36
N MET A 223 16.93 -3.82 -0.77
CA MET A 223 17.16 -4.62 -1.97
C MET A 223 17.20 -6.11 -1.62
N VAL A 224 16.43 -6.90 -2.36
CA VAL A 224 16.38 -8.35 -2.28
C VAL A 224 17.21 -8.92 -3.41
N PRO A 225 18.38 -9.54 -3.12
CA PRO A 225 19.20 -10.12 -4.18
C PRO A 225 18.47 -11.27 -4.90
N SER A 226 18.88 -11.53 -6.13
CA SER A 226 18.45 -12.70 -6.91
C SER A 226 18.58 -13.99 -6.08
N GLY A 227 17.57 -14.86 -6.15
CA GLY A 227 17.51 -16.12 -5.38
C GLY A 227 17.37 -15.94 -3.86
N HIS A 228 16.92 -14.78 -3.39
CA HIS A 228 16.56 -14.56 -1.98
C HIS A 228 15.05 -14.36 -1.85
N LYS A 229 14.54 -14.57 -0.63
CA LYS A 229 13.15 -14.25 -0.28
C LYS A 229 13.06 -13.23 0.83
N LEU A 230 11.93 -12.52 0.86
CA LEU A 230 11.56 -11.62 1.94
C LEU A 230 11.16 -12.39 3.19
N THR A 231 11.68 -11.97 4.33
CA THR A 231 11.21 -12.36 5.66
C THR A 231 10.91 -11.11 6.49
N PHE A 232 10.19 -11.28 7.59
CA PHE A 232 9.90 -10.20 8.52
C PHE A 232 10.50 -10.52 9.88
N ASN A 233 11.36 -9.63 10.37
CA ASN A 233 11.91 -9.69 11.71
C ASN A 233 10.95 -8.95 12.65
N GLU A 234 10.18 -9.71 13.43
CA GLU A 234 9.19 -9.17 14.37
C GLU A 234 9.83 -8.26 15.43
N VAL A 235 11.03 -8.61 15.90
CA VAL A 235 11.74 -7.85 16.96
C VAL A 235 12.24 -6.51 16.42
N ALA A 236 12.85 -6.53 15.23
CA ALA A 236 13.32 -5.31 14.58
C ALA A 236 12.18 -4.52 13.91
N SER A 237 11.00 -5.14 13.74
CA SER A 237 9.88 -4.63 12.95
C SER A 237 10.31 -4.17 11.55
N LYS A 238 11.18 -4.95 10.89
CA LYS A 238 11.73 -4.67 9.56
C LYS A 238 11.71 -5.89 8.65
N LEU A 239 11.65 -5.65 7.34
CA LEU A 239 11.86 -6.66 6.33
C LEU A 239 13.36 -7.01 6.24
N GLU A 240 13.64 -8.27 6.02
CA GLU A 240 14.98 -8.82 5.81
C GLU A 240 14.98 -9.79 4.63
N THR A 241 16.16 -10.22 4.22
CA THR A 241 16.36 -11.17 3.13
C THR A 241 17.00 -12.44 3.63
N ILE A 242 16.52 -13.60 3.19
CA ILE A 242 17.17 -14.89 3.42
C ILE A 242 17.44 -15.56 2.07
N LYS A 243 18.62 -16.17 1.94
CA LYS A 243 18.98 -16.94 0.75
C LYS A 243 18.12 -18.19 0.67
N GLU A 244 17.59 -18.47 -0.51
CA GLU A 244 16.88 -19.72 -0.81
C GLU A 244 17.82 -20.87 -1.16
#